data_AF-A0A3L9IC23-F1
#
_entry.id   AF-A0A3L9IC23-F1
#
_cell.length_a   1.000
_cell.length_b   1.000
_cell.length_c   1.000
_cell.angle_alpha   90.00
_cell.angle_beta   90.00
_cell.angle_gamma   90.00
#
_symmetry.space_group_name_H-M   'P 1'
#
loop_
_entity.id
_entity.type
_entity.pdbx_description
1 polymer ?
#
loop_
_entity_poly.entity_id
_entity_poly.type
_entity_poly.pdbx_seq_one_letter_code
_entity_poly.pdbx_strand_id
1 'polypeptide(L)'
;MLSLYEKIKIRLIILFLLAALSFIGLFFIINYQLVSERAVKRADSRFELIQKNVGYFFKDIERSALTLKDSLYLLKNTEEIQRAVILKMEMMPFLDSVGLVLDDNKYYLFSRRANDKIVVYHQEQVNGPLVDESGRVIFADFNPSKRPWSVASDDSNNSWNPAYNCFDRPGKKCISFTLR
;
A
#
# COMPACT_ATOMS: atom_id res chain seq x y z
N MET A 1 -76.95 8.25 -22.84
CA MET A 1 -76.08 8.26 -24.02
C MET A 1 -75.17 9.48 -23.91
N LEU A 2 -73.86 9.33 -23.67
CA LEU A 2 -72.95 10.49 -23.69
C LEU A 2 -72.94 11.10 -25.09
N SER A 3 -73.01 12.43 -25.16
CA SER A 3 -72.88 13.19 -26.42
C SER A 3 -71.54 12.87 -27.10
N LEU A 4 -71.52 12.89 -28.43
CA LEU A 4 -70.32 12.62 -29.24
C LEU A 4 -69.13 13.49 -28.80
N TYR A 5 -69.41 14.75 -28.43
CA TYR A 5 -68.44 15.72 -27.92
C TYR A 5 -67.78 15.26 -26.61
N GLU A 6 -68.59 14.69 -25.72
CA GLU A 6 -68.17 14.27 -24.37
C GLU A 6 -67.26 13.02 -24.44
N LYS A 7 -67.56 12.09 -25.35
CA LYS A 7 -66.69 10.93 -25.65
C LYS A 7 -65.34 11.34 -26.23
N ILE A 8 -65.31 12.35 -27.10
CA ILE A 8 -64.06 12.87 -27.71
C ILE A 8 -63.21 13.57 -26.64
N LYS A 9 -63.83 14.40 -25.80
CA LYS A 9 -63.16 15.10 -24.69
C LYS A 9 -62.51 14.12 -23.71
N ILE A 10 -63.21 13.05 -23.31
CA ILE A 10 -62.66 12.02 -22.41
C ILE A 10 -61.47 11.30 -23.06
N ARG A 11 -61.57 10.92 -24.34
CA ARG A 11 -60.43 10.28 -25.05
C ARG A 11 -59.20 11.18 -25.14
N LEU A 12 -59.39 12.48 -25.39
CA LEU A 12 -58.30 13.46 -25.40
C LEU A 12 -57.63 13.60 -24.02
N ILE A 13 -58.42 13.65 -22.94
CA ILE A 13 -57.89 13.72 -21.57
C ILE A 13 -57.06 12.47 -21.24
N ILE A 14 -57.55 11.27 -21.61
CA ILE A 14 -56.82 10.01 -21.38
C ILE A 14 -55.51 9.97 -22.18
N LEU A 15 -55.53 10.40 -23.45
CA LEU A 15 -54.32 10.50 -24.28
C LEU A 15 -53.31 11.48 -23.68
N PHE A 16 -53.77 12.62 -23.19
CA PHE A 16 -52.92 13.62 -22.54
C PHE A 16 -52.28 13.08 -21.25
N LEU A 17 -53.06 12.37 -20.42
CA LEU A 17 -52.56 11.73 -19.20
C LEU A 17 -51.51 10.65 -19.50
N LEU A 18 -51.75 9.81 -20.51
CA LEU A 18 -50.79 8.80 -20.95
C LEU A 18 -49.50 9.43 -21.48
N ALA A 19 -49.61 10.50 -22.27
CA ALA A 19 -48.45 11.23 -22.76
C ALA A 19 -47.65 11.88 -21.61
N ALA A 20 -48.33 12.47 -20.62
CA ALA A 20 -47.69 13.06 -19.45
C ALA A 20 -46.97 12.01 -18.59
N LEU A 21 -47.59 10.86 -18.34
CA LEU A 21 -46.96 9.75 -17.61
C LEU A 21 -45.74 9.19 -18.36
N SER A 22 -45.86 9.02 -19.68
CA SER A 22 -44.73 8.61 -20.52
C SER A 22 -43.59 9.64 -20.45
N PHE A 23 -43.90 10.93 -20.48
CA PHE A 23 -42.90 11.99 -20.39
C PHE A 23 -42.17 11.99 -19.03
N ILE A 24 -42.92 11.84 -17.93
CA ILE A 24 -42.34 11.74 -16.58
C ILE A 24 -41.42 10.51 -16.45
N GLY A 25 -41.85 9.35 -16.96
CA GLY A 25 -41.04 8.14 -16.95
C GLY A 25 -39.73 8.29 -17.74
N LEU A 26 -39.81 8.87 -18.94
CA LEU A 26 -38.64 9.10 -19.79
C LEU A 26 -37.69 10.13 -19.19
N PHE A 27 -38.22 11.20 -18.59
CA PHE A 27 -37.43 12.17 -17.84
C PHE A 27 -36.72 11.53 -16.65
N PHE A 28 -37.39 10.65 -15.90
CA PHE A 28 -36.77 9.95 -14.78
C PHE A 28 -35.64 9.02 -15.22
N ILE A 29 -35.83 8.25 -16.30
CA ILE A 29 -34.81 7.36 -16.87
C ILE A 29 -33.57 8.15 -17.31
N ILE A 30 -33.75 9.25 -18.04
CA ILE A 30 -32.64 10.09 -18.50
C ILE A 30 -31.87 10.67 -17.31
N ASN A 31 -32.57 11.21 -16.30
CA ASN A 31 -31.92 11.75 -15.12
C ASN A 31 -31.19 10.67 -14.32
N TYR A 32 -31.79 9.48 -14.18
CA TYR A 32 -31.15 8.35 -13.51
C TYR A 32 -29.87 7.93 -14.22
N GLN A 33 -29.90 7.77 -15.54
CA GLN A 33 -28.72 7.43 -16.34
C GLN A 33 -27.63 8.49 -16.22
N LEU A 34 -27.99 9.77 -16.33
CA LEU A 34 -27.04 10.88 -16.27
C LEU A 34 -26.41 11.06 -14.87
N VAL A 35 -27.18 10.83 -13.80
CA VAL A 35 -26.66 10.80 -12.42
C VAL A 35 -25.77 9.58 -12.21
N SER A 36 -26.17 8.40 -12.70
CA SER A 36 -25.39 7.17 -12.63
C SER A 36 -24.05 7.29 -13.35
N GLU A 37 -24.04 7.77 -14.60
CA GLU A 37 -22.81 7.99 -15.37
C GLU A 37 -21.86 9.00 -14.70
N ARG A 38 -22.41 10.08 -14.12
CA ARG A 38 -21.61 11.03 -13.36
C ARG A 38 -21.04 10.40 -12.09
N ALA A 39 -21.80 9.55 -11.41
CA ALA A 39 -21.33 8.84 -10.22
C ALA A 39 -20.22 7.85 -10.57
N VAL A 40 -20.36 7.09 -11.65
CA VAL A 40 -19.33 6.17 -12.16
C VAL A 40 -18.07 6.93 -12.56
N LYS A 41 -18.18 7.98 -13.39
CA LYS A 41 -17.01 8.79 -13.80
C LYS A 41 -16.27 9.43 -12.62
N ARG A 42 -16.99 9.83 -11.55
CA ARG A 42 -16.37 10.32 -10.31
C ARG A 42 -15.70 9.21 -9.51
N ALA A 43 -16.26 8.00 -9.51
CA ALA A 43 -15.65 6.86 -8.85
C ALA A 43 -14.34 6.48 -9.58
N ASP A 44 -14.38 6.38 -10.91
CA ASP A 44 -13.22 6.05 -11.74
C ASP A 44 -12.09 7.06 -11.55
N SER A 45 -12.38 8.37 -11.60
CA SER A 45 -11.35 9.39 -11.38
C SER A 45 -10.75 9.36 -9.98
N ARG A 46 -11.54 9.01 -8.95
CA ARG A 46 -11.04 8.79 -7.59
C ARG A 46 -10.16 7.54 -7.52
N PHE A 47 -10.56 6.44 -8.17
CA PHE A 47 -9.74 5.24 -8.24
C PHE A 47 -8.41 5.48 -8.94
N GLU A 48 -8.41 6.23 -10.05
CA GLU A 48 -7.19 6.61 -10.76
C GLU A 48 -6.26 7.43 -9.85
N LEU A 49 -6.80 8.41 -9.12
CA LEU A 49 -6.01 9.18 -8.14
C LEU A 49 -5.45 8.30 -7.02
N ILE A 50 -6.23 7.34 -6.52
CA ILE A 50 -5.77 6.39 -5.50
C ILE A 50 -4.64 5.52 -6.07
N GLN A 51 -4.81 4.93 -7.25
CA GLN A 51 -3.79 4.12 -7.91
C GLN A 51 -2.51 4.91 -8.14
N LYS A 52 -2.63 6.17 -8.58
CA LYS A 52 -1.49 7.07 -8.78
C LYS A 52 -0.76 7.37 -7.47
N ASN A 53 -1.50 7.68 -6.40
CA ASN A 53 -0.92 7.94 -5.08
C ASN A 53 -0.23 6.70 -4.50
N VAL A 54 -0.84 5.53 -4.65
CA VAL A 54 -0.24 4.24 -4.26
C VAL A 54 1.03 3.96 -5.08
N GLY A 55 1.00 4.22 -6.39
CA GLY A 55 2.16 4.09 -7.25
C GLY A 55 3.31 5.03 -6.85
N TYR A 56 3.02 6.27 -6.48
CA TYR A 56 4.03 7.21 -5.97
C TYR A 56 4.61 6.76 -4.64
N PHE A 57 3.78 6.27 -3.72
CA PHE A 57 4.23 5.73 -2.45
C PHE A 57 5.28 4.62 -2.63
N PHE A 58 5.01 3.64 -3.51
CA PHE A 58 5.97 2.57 -3.78
C PHE A 58 7.26 3.08 -4.43
N LYS A 59 7.16 4.00 -5.40
CA LYS A 59 8.35 4.64 -6.01
C LYS A 59 9.20 5.42 -5.02
N ASP A 60 8.58 6.08 -4.04
CA ASP A 60 9.29 6.81 -3.00
C ASP A 60 10.04 5.87 -2.05
N ILE A 61 9.50 4.67 -1.78
CA ILE A 61 10.22 3.60 -1.06
C ILE A 61 11.42 3.14 -1.88
N GLU A 62 11.23 2.78 -3.15
CA GLU A 62 12.31 2.32 -4.02
C GLU A 62 13.46 3.34 -4.10
N ARG A 63 13.13 4.61 -4.38
CA ARG A 63 14.09 5.70 -4.43
C ARG A 63 14.82 5.86 -3.10
N SER A 64 14.10 5.80 -1.99
CA SER A 64 14.68 5.96 -0.67
C SER A 64 15.60 4.81 -0.27
N ALA A 65 15.27 3.58 -0.67
CA ALA A 65 16.13 2.41 -0.46
C ALA A 65 17.43 2.52 -1.27
N LEU A 66 17.35 2.98 -2.53
CA LEU A 66 18.52 3.24 -3.36
C LEU A 66 19.42 4.33 -2.75
N THR A 67 18.85 5.48 -2.39
CA THR A 67 19.61 6.57 -1.75
C THR A 67 20.25 6.13 -0.43
N LEU A 68 19.55 5.30 0.35
CA LEU A 68 20.11 4.73 1.57
C LEU A 68 21.31 3.83 1.23
N LYS A 69 21.17 2.89 0.28
CA LYS A 69 22.28 2.04 -0.16
C LYS A 69 23.50 2.86 -0.59
N ASP A 70 23.29 3.87 -1.43
CA ASP A 70 24.36 4.74 -1.92
C ASP A 70 25.06 5.49 -0.78
N SER A 71 24.29 5.94 0.22
CA SER A 71 24.83 6.61 1.41
C SER A 71 25.64 5.65 2.28
N LEU A 72 25.16 4.42 2.46
CA LEU A 72 25.83 3.40 3.26
C LEU A 72 27.15 2.93 2.64
N TYR A 73 27.29 2.97 1.31
CA TYR A 73 28.53 2.61 0.62
C TYR A 73 29.75 3.42 1.08
N LEU A 74 29.54 4.66 1.54
CA LEU A 74 30.62 5.54 2.02
C LEU A 74 30.96 5.34 3.50
N LEU A 75 30.11 4.64 4.25
CA LEU A 75 30.25 4.46 5.69
C LEU A 75 31.01 3.17 6.00
N LYS A 76 32.02 3.27 6.89
CA LYS A 76 32.83 2.12 7.31
C LYS A 76 32.52 1.66 8.73
N ASN A 77 32.00 2.55 9.56
CA ASN A 77 31.69 2.25 10.95
C ASN A 77 30.24 1.74 11.08
N THR A 78 30.06 0.62 11.76
CA THR A 78 28.75 0.04 12.06
C THR A 78 27.83 0.99 12.83
N GLU A 79 28.35 1.80 13.75
CA GLU A 79 27.55 2.80 14.49
C GLU A 79 27.03 3.90 13.56
N GLU A 80 27.85 4.36 12.61
CA GLU A 80 27.45 5.36 11.61
C GLU A 80 26.40 4.78 10.67
N ILE A 81 26.56 3.52 10.24
CA ILE A 81 25.59 2.79 9.43
C ILE A 81 24.25 2.69 10.18
N GLN A 82 24.25 2.25 11.45
CA GLN A 82 23.03 2.15 12.25
C GLN A 82 22.34 3.50 12.38
N ARG A 83 23.10 4.56 12.67
CA ARG A 83 22.56 5.91 12.80
C ARG A 83 21.95 6.41 11.48
N ALA A 84 22.61 6.17 10.34
CA ALA A 84 22.10 6.56 9.04
C ALA A 84 20.77 5.86 8.71
N VAL A 85 20.66 4.56 9.02
CA VAL A 85 19.41 3.80 8.84
C VAL A 85 18.31 4.32 9.76
N ILE A 86 18.61 4.57 11.04
CA ILE A 86 17.65 5.12 12.01
C ILE A 86 17.13 6.48 11.53
N LEU A 87 18.01 7.41 11.16
CA LEU A 87 17.63 8.73 10.64
C LEU A 87 16.74 8.61 9.40
N LYS A 88 17.07 7.69 8.48
CA LYS A 88 16.27 7.46 7.29
C LYS A 88 14.88 6.93 7.63
N MET A 89 14.77 6.04 8.61
CA MET A 89 13.48 5.55 9.11
C MET A 89 12.70 6.68 9.79
N GLU A 90 13.32 7.52 10.64
CA GLU A 90 12.65 8.66 11.26
C GLU A 90 12.04 9.62 10.23
N MET A 91 12.74 9.87 9.12
CA MET A 91 12.24 10.68 8.00
C MET A 91 11.11 10.01 7.19
N MET A 92 10.93 8.70 7.35
CA MET A 92 9.96 7.90 6.61
C MET A 92 9.02 7.17 7.57
N PRO A 93 7.99 7.86 8.11
CA PRO A 93 7.13 7.34 9.19
C PRO A 93 6.35 6.07 8.80
N PHE A 94 6.20 5.80 7.51
CA PHE A 94 5.53 4.61 6.98
C PHE A 94 6.44 3.37 6.90
N LEU A 95 7.75 3.51 7.16
CA LEU A 95 8.65 2.38 7.27
C LEU A 95 8.60 1.79 8.67
N ASP A 96 8.06 0.58 8.74
CA ASP A 96 7.97 -0.21 9.96
C ASP A 96 9.28 -0.92 10.31
N SER A 97 10.01 -1.39 9.30
CA SER A 97 11.25 -2.12 9.51
C SER A 97 12.23 -1.97 8.34
N VAL A 98 13.52 -2.00 8.64
CA VAL A 98 14.60 -2.10 7.66
C VAL A 98 15.48 -3.28 8.03
N GLY A 99 15.74 -4.16 7.06
CA GLY A 99 16.68 -5.26 7.17
C GLY A 99 17.93 -4.96 6.36
N LEU A 100 19.12 -5.18 6.95
CA LEU A 100 20.40 -4.91 6.30
C LEU A 100 21.34 -6.10 6.50
N VAL A 101 21.95 -6.56 5.42
CA VAL A 101 23.08 -7.50 5.45
C VAL A 101 24.33 -6.68 5.12
N LEU A 102 25.32 -6.71 6.01
CA LEU A 102 26.61 -6.05 5.78
C LEU A 102 27.58 -6.99 5.05
N ASP A 103 28.72 -6.45 4.62
CA ASP A 103 29.77 -7.19 3.91
C ASP A 103 30.35 -8.37 4.71
N ASP A 104 30.27 -8.31 6.05
CA ASP A 104 30.64 -9.41 6.95
C ASP A 104 29.56 -10.50 7.06
N ASN A 105 28.51 -10.43 6.24
CA ASN A 105 27.32 -11.28 6.20
C ASN A 105 26.48 -11.27 7.49
N LYS A 106 26.72 -10.32 8.41
CA LYS A 106 25.87 -10.17 9.59
C LYS A 106 24.62 -9.39 9.26
N TYR A 107 23.51 -9.81 9.85
CA TYR A 107 22.22 -9.18 9.67
C TYR A 107 21.91 -8.17 10.77
N TYR A 108 21.36 -7.03 10.37
CA TYR A 108 20.77 -6.02 11.24
C TYR A 108 19.29 -5.85 10.91
N LEU A 109 18.46 -5.80 11.95
CA LEU A 109 17.03 -5.53 11.88
C LEU A 109 16.73 -4.25 12.66
N PHE A 110 16.26 -3.23 11.97
CA PHE A 110 15.73 -2.02 12.55
C PHE A 110 14.21 -2.14 12.56
N SER A 111 13.58 -2.04 13.72
CA SER A 111 12.13 -2.19 13.87
C SER A 111 11.55 -1.01 14.64
N ARG A 112 10.59 -0.32 14.04
CA ARG A 112 9.78 0.68 14.73
C ARG A 112 8.81 -0.05 15.67
N ARG A 113 8.71 0.36 16.93
CA ARG A 113 7.75 -0.19 17.90
C ARG A 113 6.54 0.72 18.05
N ALA A 114 5.53 0.27 18.80
CA ALA A 114 4.26 0.99 18.96
C ALA A 114 4.40 2.38 19.61
N ASN A 115 5.50 2.64 20.31
CA ASN A 115 5.85 3.94 20.89
C ASN A 115 6.72 4.79 19.96
N ASP A 116 6.76 4.47 18.67
CA ASP A 116 7.59 5.10 17.64
C ASP A 116 9.12 4.96 17.83
N LYS A 117 9.55 4.28 18.91
CA LYS A 117 10.97 3.98 19.14
C LYS A 117 11.45 2.96 18.12
N ILE A 118 12.54 3.28 17.45
CA ILE A 118 13.27 2.33 16.61
C ILE A 118 14.20 1.52 17.51
N VAL A 119 14.08 0.19 17.45
CA VAL A 119 14.96 -0.74 18.13
C VAL A 119 15.81 -1.48 17.11
N VAL A 120 17.06 -1.72 17.47
CA VAL A 120 18.02 -2.42 16.61
C VAL A 120 18.27 -3.81 17.18
N TYR A 121 18.17 -4.80 16.30
CA TYR A 121 18.60 -6.16 16.57
C TYR A 121 19.71 -6.53 15.60
N HIS A 122 20.70 -7.29 16.06
CA HIS A 122 21.85 -7.64 15.24
C HIS A 122 22.31 -9.07 15.50
N GLN A 123 23.10 -9.60 14.58
CA GLN A 123 23.80 -10.86 14.75
C GLN A 123 25.22 -10.59 15.24
N GLU A 124 25.64 -11.24 16.33
CA GLU A 124 27.06 -11.22 16.74
C GLU A 124 27.92 -12.13 15.83
N GLN A 125 27.33 -13.24 15.38
CA GLN A 125 27.91 -14.24 14.48
C GLN A 125 27.00 -14.49 13.27
N VAL A 126 27.59 -14.74 12.11
CA VAL A 126 26.84 -15.01 10.86
C VAL A 126 25.89 -16.18 11.06
N ASN A 127 24.62 -16.01 10.66
CA ASN A 127 23.53 -16.98 10.86
C ASN A 127 23.23 -17.32 12.34
N GLY A 128 23.71 -16.51 13.29
CA GLY A 128 23.38 -16.61 14.70
C GLY A 128 22.00 -16.01 15.04
N PRO A 129 21.62 -16.05 16.33
CA PRO A 129 20.40 -15.40 16.79
C PRO A 129 20.47 -13.88 16.59
N LEU A 130 19.30 -13.24 16.51
CA LEU A 130 19.23 -11.79 16.66
C LEU A 130 19.18 -11.42 18.13
N VAL A 131 20.13 -10.59 18.54
CA VAL A 131 20.24 -10.03 19.89
C VAL A 131 19.90 -8.54 19.89
N ASP A 132 19.46 -8.02 21.03
CA ASP A 132 19.35 -6.58 21.24
C ASP A 132 20.70 -5.92 21.57
N GLU A 133 20.71 -4.60 21.78
CA GLU A 133 21.91 -3.84 22.16
C GLU A 133 22.53 -4.29 23.49
N SER A 134 21.77 -4.98 24.35
CA SER A 134 22.26 -5.53 25.62
C SER A 134 22.77 -6.96 25.49
N GLY A 135 22.83 -7.52 24.27
CA GLY A 135 23.25 -8.89 24.00
C GLY A 135 22.18 -9.94 24.35
N ARG A 136 20.94 -9.55 24.64
CA ARG A 136 19.87 -10.50 24.95
C ARG A 136 19.32 -11.10 23.65
N VAL A 137 19.21 -12.42 23.60
CA VAL A 137 18.61 -13.13 22.48
C VAL A 137 17.11 -12.80 22.37
N ILE A 138 16.71 -12.22 21.24
CA ILE A 138 15.31 -11.89 20.94
C ILE A 138 14.73 -12.88 19.94
N PHE A 139 15.50 -13.27 18.93
CA PHE A 139 15.08 -14.26 17.94
C PHE A 139 16.13 -15.36 17.80
N ALA A 140 15.93 -16.47 18.50
CA ALA A 140 16.87 -17.59 18.56
C ALA A 140 17.15 -18.22 17.18
N ASP A 141 16.09 -18.52 16.43
CA ASP A 141 16.17 -19.25 15.15
C ASP A 141 16.11 -18.31 13.93
N PHE A 142 16.74 -17.14 14.02
CA PHE A 142 16.72 -16.18 12.92
C PHE A 142 17.62 -16.62 11.75
N ASN A 143 17.02 -16.82 10.58
CA ASN A 143 17.74 -17.07 9.34
C ASN A 143 17.31 -16.05 8.27
N PRO A 144 18.20 -15.16 7.79
CA PRO A 144 17.89 -14.18 6.75
C PRO A 144 17.50 -14.82 5.42
N SER A 145 18.19 -15.88 5.01
CA SER A 145 18.01 -16.55 3.71
C SER A 145 16.69 -17.30 3.58
N LYS A 146 16.03 -17.64 4.69
CA LYS A 146 14.70 -18.28 4.69
C LYS A 146 13.54 -17.27 4.73
N ARG A 147 13.82 -15.97 4.62
CA ARG A 147 12.79 -14.94 4.73
C ARG A 147 12.11 -14.69 3.40
N PRO A 148 10.83 -14.26 3.39
CA PRO A 148 10.15 -13.91 2.15
C PRO A 148 10.89 -12.86 1.30
N TRP A 149 11.66 -11.98 1.93
CA TRP A 149 12.44 -10.93 1.27
C TRP A 149 13.83 -11.36 0.78
N SER A 150 14.29 -12.59 1.04
CA SER A 150 15.59 -13.08 0.55
C SER A 150 15.54 -13.60 -0.89
N VAL A 151 14.36 -14.04 -1.31
CA VAL A 151 14.10 -14.58 -2.64
C VAL A 151 13.67 -13.42 -3.54
N ALA A 152 14.62 -12.81 -4.26
CA ALA A 152 14.23 -11.96 -5.39
C ALA A 152 13.51 -12.85 -6.40
N SER A 153 12.36 -12.41 -6.89
CA SER A 153 11.51 -13.19 -7.80
C SER A 153 12.20 -13.52 -9.13
N ASP A 154 13.22 -12.75 -9.49
CA ASP A 154 13.98 -12.83 -10.75
C ASP A 154 15.45 -12.44 -10.50
N ASP A 155 16.34 -12.62 -11.48
CA ASP A 155 17.76 -12.19 -11.47
C ASP A 155 17.94 -10.65 -11.36
N SER A 156 16.89 -9.90 -11.01
CA SER A 156 16.94 -8.46 -10.81
C SER A 156 17.62 -8.09 -9.50
N ASN A 157 18.37 -6.98 -9.53
CA ASN A 157 19.03 -6.42 -8.33
C ASN A 157 18.04 -5.83 -7.32
N ASN A 158 16.76 -5.72 -7.66
CA ASN A 158 15.71 -5.28 -6.76
C ASN A 158 14.36 -5.92 -7.09
N SER A 159 13.46 -6.02 -6.10
CA SER A 159 12.11 -6.53 -6.31
C SER A 159 11.16 -6.19 -5.16
N TRP A 160 9.87 -6.12 -5.49
CA TRP A 160 8.79 -6.15 -4.50
C TRP A 160 8.43 -7.59 -4.17
N ASN A 161 8.32 -7.88 -2.87
CA ASN A 161 7.92 -9.19 -2.40
C ASN A 161 6.39 -9.26 -2.23
N PRO A 162 5.75 -10.40 -2.53
CA PRO A 162 4.34 -10.63 -2.21
C PRO A 162 4.05 -10.40 -0.73
N ALA A 163 2.81 -10.09 -0.37
CA ALA A 163 2.45 -9.89 1.02
C ALA A 163 2.66 -11.16 1.86
N TYR A 164 3.33 -11.05 3.01
CA TYR A 164 3.63 -12.16 3.92
C TYR A 164 3.33 -11.80 5.38
N ASN A 165 3.39 -12.77 6.29
CA ASN A 165 3.24 -12.51 7.72
C ASN A 165 4.51 -11.82 8.25
N CYS A 166 4.36 -10.63 8.82
CA CYS A 166 5.49 -9.89 9.37
C CYS A 166 6.27 -10.73 10.39
N PHE A 167 7.58 -10.79 10.23
CA PHE A 167 8.44 -11.62 11.08
C PHE A 167 8.48 -11.12 12.54
N ASP A 168 8.69 -9.83 12.74
CA ASP A 168 8.88 -9.19 14.03
C ASP A 168 7.58 -8.64 14.64
N ARG A 169 6.44 -8.87 13.95
CA ARG A 169 5.10 -8.39 14.31
C ARG A 169 4.03 -9.47 14.07
N PRO A 170 3.80 -10.36 15.03
CA PRO A 170 2.79 -11.41 14.94
C PRO A 170 1.39 -10.85 14.61
N GLY A 171 0.68 -11.52 13.71
CA GLY A 171 -0.69 -11.14 13.30
C GLY A 171 -0.78 -9.98 12.30
N LYS A 172 0.34 -9.41 11.84
CA LYS A 172 0.37 -8.36 10.82
C LYS A 172 0.85 -8.90 9.47
N LYS A 173 0.38 -8.27 8.39
CA LYS A 173 0.86 -8.50 7.02
C LYS A 173 1.87 -7.43 6.64
N CYS A 174 2.94 -7.86 5.98
CA CYS A 174 4.04 -7.01 5.52
C CYS A 174 4.18 -7.12 4.01
N ILE A 175 4.58 -6.01 3.41
CA ILE A 175 5.07 -5.91 2.04
C ILE A 175 6.47 -5.32 2.15
N SER A 176 7.43 -5.86 1.41
CA SER A 176 8.81 -5.36 1.43
C SER A 176 9.37 -5.19 0.03
N PHE A 177 10.21 -4.19 -0.09
CA PHE A 177 11.10 -4.00 -1.23
C PHE A 177 12.50 -4.50 -0.85
N THR A 178 13.09 -5.35 -1.68
CA THR A 178 14.45 -5.87 -1.50
C THR A 178 15.37 -5.24 -2.53
N LEU A 179 16.57 -4.85 -2.09
CA LEU A 179 17.66 -4.35 -2.92
C LEU A 179 18.91 -5.19 -2.62
N ARG A 180 19.57 -5.69 -3.66
CA ARG A 180 20.87 -6.37 -3.60
C ARG A 180 22.01 -5.39 -3.90
#